data_AF-A0A2V7UR19-F1
#
_entry.id   AF-A0A2V7UR19-F1
#
_cell.length_a   1.000
_cell.length_b   1.000
_cell.length_c   1.000
_cell.angle_alpha   90.00
_cell.angle_beta   90.00
_cell.angle_gamma   90.00
#
_symmetry.space_group_name_H-M   'P 1'
#
loop_
_entity.id
_entity.type
_entity.pdbx_description
1 polymer ?
#
loop_
_entity_poly.entity_id
_entity_poly.type
_entity_poly.pdbx_seq_one_letter_code
_entity_poly.pdbx_strand_id
1 'polypeptide(L)'
;MRRSTCAAAAVLALVALPTPTQARDLEDSLASRWRGAWVLTAIDTYSDCGGIHTNNLVHGSLVESRGHFRFKPGELAQVKDLDLKHAKLELSLTLPESLLVSYQDGPFTLYNEVRCLMDFDVELPRSLVKDDDLKGIEDALQPVLKRFESQEQATASRFWNRRQREPYPEDYDRTLAQHAAWKAQQGNAVIQARIDQATEETARIANRVSSDPDYLKGLSAGIEAVKAMDLSRCGDLLGRDFNNIAPKVPQFASFINDTATRFQHGYQDGARLLFGLESLQRLPQCMVPVPEIPQGPEPSDLPRR
;
A
#
# COMPACT_ATOMS: atom_id res chain seq x y z
N MET A 1 -48.27 -65.54 -50.77
CA MET A 1 -48.00 -64.93 -49.44
C MET A 1 -47.52 -63.50 -49.69
N ARG A 2 -48.34 -62.46 -49.46
CA ARG A 2 -48.36 -61.62 -48.22
C ARG A 2 -46.94 -61.17 -47.86
N ARG A 3 -46.53 -59.89 -47.86
CA ARG A 3 -47.10 -58.65 -47.29
C ARG A 3 -46.16 -57.48 -47.65
N SER A 4 -46.68 -56.32 -48.05
CA SER A 4 -46.91 -55.09 -47.24
C SER A 4 -45.76 -54.09 -47.24
N THR A 5 -46.16 -52.89 -47.66
CA THR A 5 -45.54 -51.56 -47.57
C THR A 5 -45.11 -51.18 -46.16
N CYS A 6 -44.03 -50.37 -46.06
CA CYS A 6 -43.78 -49.47 -44.94
C CYS A 6 -43.22 -48.14 -45.50
N ALA A 7 -44.03 -47.09 -45.40
CA ALA A 7 -43.64 -45.71 -45.62
C ALA A 7 -42.96 -45.18 -44.35
N ALA A 8 -41.79 -44.55 -44.48
CA ALA A 8 -41.13 -43.84 -43.39
C ALA A 8 -41.25 -42.33 -43.65
N ALA A 9 -41.99 -41.66 -42.78
CA ALA A 9 -42.14 -40.20 -42.75
C ALA A 9 -40.86 -39.56 -42.21
N ALA A 10 -40.29 -38.62 -42.96
CA ALA A 10 -39.19 -37.79 -42.53
C ALA A 10 -39.73 -36.56 -41.77
N VAL A 11 -39.49 -36.50 -40.47
CA VAL A 11 -39.75 -35.33 -39.61
C VAL A 11 -38.59 -34.36 -39.79
N LEU A 12 -38.84 -33.21 -40.41
CA LEU A 12 -37.91 -32.07 -40.42
C LEU A 12 -37.90 -31.42 -39.02
N ALA A 13 -36.84 -31.66 -38.26
CA ALA A 13 -36.53 -30.88 -37.06
C ALA A 13 -35.91 -29.54 -37.49
N LEU A 14 -36.61 -28.43 -37.24
CA LEU A 14 -36.02 -27.09 -37.30
C LEU A 14 -34.95 -26.98 -36.21
N VAL A 15 -33.69 -26.98 -36.63
CA VAL A 15 -32.56 -26.58 -35.78
C VAL A 15 -32.61 -25.06 -35.67
N ALA A 16 -33.03 -24.56 -34.51
CA ALA A 16 -32.81 -23.17 -34.14
C ALA A 16 -31.30 -22.96 -33.95
N LEU A 17 -30.64 -22.39 -34.95
CA LEU A 17 -29.26 -21.94 -34.86
C LEU A 17 -29.22 -20.71 -33.94
N PRO A 18 -28.46 -20.71 -32.83
CA PRO A 18 -28.19 -19.49 -32.09
C PRO A 18 -27.44 -18.51 -32.99
N THR A 19 -27.99 -17.32 -33.17
CA THR A 19 -27.33 -16.19 -33.84
C THR A 19 -26.12 -15.70 -33.04
N PRO A 20 -25.10 -15.14 -33.71
CA PRO A 20 -23.72 -15.35 -33.33
C PRO A 20 -23.18 -14.37 -32.26
N THR A 21 -22.26 -14.93 -31.47
CA THR A 21 -21.17 -14.30 -30.74
C THR A 21 -20.26 -13.44 -31.65
N GLN A 22 -20.72 -12.28 -32.12
CA GLN A 22 -19.90 -11.39 -32.99
C GLN A 22 -19.26 -10.21 -32.25
N ALA A 23 -19.94 -9.59 -31.28
CA ALA A 23 -19.35 -8.52 -30.47
C ALA A 23 -18.10 -8.97 -29.70
N ARG A 24 -18.03 -10.26 -29.35
CA ARG A 24 -16.86 -10.87 -28.71
C ARG A 24 -15.65 -10.94 -29.66
N ASP A 25 -15.88 -11.08 -30.97
CA ASP A 25 -14.83 -11.21 -31.98
C ASP A 25 -14.09 -9.88 -32.22
N LEU A 26 -14.82 -8.75 -32.19
CA LEU A 26 -14.22 -7.42 -32.30
C LEU A 26 -13.34 -7.08 -31.08
N GLU A 27 -13.87 -7.29 -29.87
CA GLU A 27 -13.13 -7.04 -28.63
C GLU A 27 -11.92 -7.97 -28.51
N ASP A 28 -12.07 -9.26 -28.79
CA ASP A 28 -10.97 -10.22 -28.80
C ASP A 28 -9.91 -9.84 -29.86
N SER A 29 -10.34 -9.36 -31.03
CA SER A 29 -9.44 -8.87 -32.08
C SER A 29 -8.65 -7.63 -31.65
N LEU A 30 -9.30 -6.63 -31.04
CA LEU A 30 -8.63 -5.45 -30.49
C LEU A 30 -7.66 -5.85 -29.37
N ALA A 31 -8.14 -6.65 -28.42
CA ALA A 31 -7.34 -7.10 -27.29
C ALA A 31 -6.09 -7.88 -27.75
N SER A 32 -6.22 -8.76 -28.75
CA SER A 32 -5.08 -9.52 -29.28
C SER A 32 -3.99 -8.63 -29.92
N ARG A 33 -4.37 -7.47 -30.45
CA ARG A 33 -3.44 -6.53 -31.13
C ARG A 33 -2.83 -5.50 -30.20
N TRP A 34 -3.59 -5.06 -29.19
CA TRP A 34 -3.22 -3.95 -28.32
C TRP A 34 -2.70 -4.40 -26.97
N ARG A 35 -3.19 -5.50 -26.40
CA ARG A 35 -2.74 -5.96 -25.08
C ARG A 35 -1.26 -6.32 -25.11
N GLY A 36 -0.48 -5.73 -24.21
CA GLY A 36 0.97 -5.86 -24.13
C GLY A 36 1.74 -4.99 -25.13
N ALA A 37 1.07 -4.29 -26.05
CA ALA A 37 1.72 -3.44 -27.03
C ALA A 37 2.38 -2.22 -26.36
N TRP A 38 3.48 -1.79 -26.95
CA TRP A 38 4.16 -0.56 -26.56
C TRP A 38 3.53 0.61 -27.29
N VAL A 39 3.27 1.69 -26.56
CA VAL A 39 2.65 2.89 -27.12
C VAL A 39 3.43 4.14 -26.72
N LEU A 40 3.37 5.14 -27.59
CA LEU A 40 3.69 6.52 -27.22
C LEU A 40 2.42 7.33 -27.17
N THR A 41 2.21 8.08 -26.10
CA THR A 41 1.09 9.01 -25.98
C THR A 41 1.28 10.14 -26.98
N ALA A 42 0.23 10.54 -27.71
CA ALA A 42 0.29 11.64 -28.66
C ALA A 42 -0.33 12.94 -28.09
N ILE A 43 -0.94 12.84 -26.91
CA ILE A 43 -1.61 13.93 -26.17
C ILE A 43 -1.05 14.03 -24.76
N ASP A 44 -1.37 15.11 -24.06
CA ASP A 44 -1.08 15.23 -22.62
C ASP A 44 -1.83 14.14 -21.85
N THR A 45 -1.18 13.57 -20.85
CA THR A 45 -1.78 12.52 -20.01
C THR A 45 -1.60 12.85 -18.54
N TYR A 46 -2.45 12.28 -17.71
CA TYR A 46 -2.47 12.59 -16.29
C TYR A 46 -2.50 11.30 -15.46
N SER A 47 -1.77 11.30 -14.35
CA SER A 47 -1.81 10.22 -13.36
C SER A 47 -1.56 10.78 -11.96
N ASP A 48 -2.15 10.14 -10.96
CA ASP A 48 -1.83 10.40 -9.55
C ASP A 48 -0.60 9.62 -9.09
N CYS A 49 -0.16 8.63 -9.88
CA CYS A 49 0.92 7.71 -9.55
C CYS A 49 0.79 7.06 -8.16
N GLY A 50 -0.43 6.98 -7.61
CA GLY A 50 -0.69 6.41 -6.27
C GLY A 50 -0.88 4.89 -6.26
N GLY A 51 -0.48 4.18 -7.32
CA GLY A 51 -0.72 2.74 -7.49
C GLY A 51 -2.14 2.37 -7.94
N ILE A 52 -3.00 3.36 -8.19
CA ILE A 52 -4.31 3.20 -8.83
C ILE A 52 -4.29 3.82 -10.22
N HIS A 53 -5.16 3.35 -11.11
CA HIS A 53 -5.31 3.95 -12.43
C HIS A 53 -6.04 5.28 -12.31
N THR A 54 -5.55 6.28 -13.03
CA THR A 54 -6.19 7.59 -13.14
C THR A 54 -6.87 7.71 -14.49
N ASN A 55 -8.16 8.06 -14.48
CA ASN A 55 -8.96 8.17 -15.69
C ASN A 55 -8.58 9.45 -16.46
N ASN A 56 -8.41 9.29 -17.77
CA ASN A 56 -8.17 10.34 -18.74
C ASN A 56 -9.30 10.24 -19.78
N LEU A 57 -10.30 11.10 -19.67
CA LEU A 57 -11.40 11.18 -20.63
C LEU A 57 -10.90 11.90 -21.88
N VAL A 58 -10.90 11.20 -23.02
CA VAL A 58 -10.31 11.69 -24.27
C VAL A 58 -11.40 12.03 -25.28
N HIS A 59 -11.50 13.32 -25.60
CA HIS A 59 -12.36 13.84 -26.66
C HIS A 59 -11.50 14.39 -27.81
N GLY A 60 -11.21 13.54 -28.79
CA GLY A 60 -10.28 13.87 -29.87
C GLY A 60 -8.85 14.07 -29.34
N SER A 61 -8.38 15.31 -29.25
CA SER A 61 -7.05 15.65 -28.71
C SER A 61 -7.08 16.29 -27.32
N LEU A 62 -8.28 16.54 -26.79
CA LEU A 62 -8.48 17.11 -25.45
C LEU A 62 -8.58 16.00 -24.42
N VAL A 63 -7.93 16.20 -23.28
CA VAL A 63 -7.95 15.25 -22.15
C VAL A 63 -8.48 15.95 -20.91
N GLU A 64 -9.52 15.37 -20.32
CA GLU A 64 -10.03 15.74 -19.00
C GLU A 64 -9.60 14.70 -17.97
N SER A 65 -8.92 15.13 -16.91
CA SER A 65 -8.49 14.25 -15.83
C SER A 65 -8.36 15.02 -14.51
N ARG A 66 -8.42 14.28 -13.41
CA ARG A 66 -8.13 14.77 -12.05
C ARG A 66 -6.74 14.38 -11.56
N GLY A 67 -5.90 13.82 -12.44
CA GLY A 67 -4.55 13.40 -12.09
C GLY A 67 -3.66 14.57 -11.67
N HIS A 68 -2.90 14.39 -10.59
CA HIS A 68 -2.01 15.42 -10.05
C HIS A 68 -0.79 15.67 -10.97
N PHE A 69 -0.26 14.63 -11.59
CA PHE A 69 0.91 14.73 -12.46
C PHE A 69 0.48 14.77 -13.92
N ARG A 70 0.95 15.80 -14.63
CA ARG A 70 0.81 15.92 -16.09
C ARG A 70 2.05 15.40 -16.77
N PHE A 71 1.86 14.52 -17.75
CA PHE A 71 2.87 14.07 -18.67
C PHE A 71 2.62 14.62 -20.06
N LYS A 72 3.70 15.03 -20.73
CA LYS A 72 3.64 15.63 -22.05
C LYS A 72 3.47 14.55 -23.13
N PRO A 73 2.99 14.90 -24.34
CA PRO A 73 3.03 13.98 -25.47
C PRO A 73 4.41 13.34 -25.65
N GLY A 74 4.40 12.08 -26.07
CA GLY A 74 5.58 11.25 -26.30
C GLY A 74 5.97 10.38 -25.11
N GLU A 75 5.11 10.22 -24.10
CA GLU A 75 5.36 9.28 -23.00
C GLU A 75 5.31 7.85 -23.50
N LEU A 76 6.31 7.07 -23.09
CA LEU A 76 6.30 5.63 -23.28
C LEU A 76 5.35 4.98 -22.28
N ALA A 77 4.47 4.11 -22.77
CA ALA A 77 3.61 3.29 -21.94
C ALA A 77 3.44 1.89 -22.55
N GLN A 78 2.99 0.96 -21.71
CA GLN A 78 2.56 -0.35 -22.14
C GLN A 78 1.06 -0.48 -21.91
N VAL A 79 0.34 -1.00 -22.90
CA VAL A 79 -1.08 -1.32 -22.77
C VAL A 79 -1.21 -2.60 -21.94
N LYS A 80 -1.77 -2.50 -20.74
CA LYS A 80 -2.00 -3.63 -19.85
C LYS A 80 -3.29 -4.35 -20.21
N ASP A 81 -4.34 -3.57 -20.44
CA ASP A 81 -5.66 -4.11 -20.78
C ASP A 81 -6.44 -3.13 -21.66
N LEU A 82 -7.48 -3.65 -22.30
CA LEU A 82 -8.39 -2.90 -23.17
C LEU A 82 -9.78 -3.52 -23.09
N ASP A 83 -10.80 -2.68 -22.97
CA ASP A 83 -12.22 -3.06 -22.90
C ASP A 83 -13.05 -2.09 -23.76
N LEU A 84 -13.97 -2.62 -24.57
CA LEU A 84 -14.85 -1.85 -25.45
C LEU A 84 -16.27 -1.81 -24.86
N LYS A 85 -16.64 -0.66 -24.29
CA LYS A 85 -17.95 -0.44 -23.68
C LYS A 85 -18.81 0.50 -24.53
N HIS A 86 -19.77 -0.08 -25.24
CA HIS A 86 -20.72 0.62 -26.10
C HIS A 86 -20.07 1.44 -27.24
N ALA A 87 -19.65 2.66 -26.95
CA ALA A 87 -19.04 3.60 -27.89
C ALA A 87 -17.81 4.28 -27.26
N LYS A 88 -17.20 3.58 -26.31
CA LYS A 88 -16.07 4.05 -25.52
C LYS A 88 -15.08 2.90 -25.42
N LEU A 89 -13.83 3.20 -25.72
CA LEU A 89 -12.73 2.28 -25.55
C LEU A 89 -11.94 2.67 -24.30
N GLU A 90 -11.88 1.77 -23.34
CA GLU A 90 -11.12 1.94 -22.11
C GLU A 90 -9.78 1.21 -22.28
N LEU A 91 -8.66 1.93 -22.22
CA LEU A 91 -7.31 1.36 -22.29
C LEU A 91 -6.57 1.61 -20.98
N SER A 92 -6.16 0.54 -20.30
CA SER A 92 -5.30 0.65 -19.12
C SER A 92 -3.84 0.65 -19.55
N LEU A 93 -3.13 1.73 -19.24
CA LEU A 93 -1.73 1.93 -19.57
C LEU A 93 -0.87 1.98 -18.30
N THR A 94 0.34 1.43 -18.40
CA THR A 94 1.36 1.52 -17.35
C THR A 94 2.59 2.20 -17.91
N LEU A 95 3.08 3.23 -17.21
CA LEU A 95 4.34 3.89 -17.56
C LEU A 95 5.50 3.05 -16.99
N PRO A 96 6.49 2.66 -17.82
CA PRO A 96 7.64 1.89 -17.35
C PRO A 96 8.56 2.74 -16.47
N GLU A 97 8.73 4.02 -16.82
CA GLU A 97 9.55 4.96 -16.07
C GLU A 97 8.78 5.48 -14.85
N SER A 98 9.32 5.22 -13.65
CA SER A 98 8.74 5.71 -12.40
C SER A 98 8.84 7.23 -12.29
N LEU A 99 8.04 7.79 -11.38
CA LEU A 99 8.16 9.17 -10.96
C LEU A 99 8.80 9.21 -9.57
N LEU A 100 9.72 10.14 -9.37
CA LEU A 100 10.33 10.36 -8.06
C LEU A 100 9.53 11.41 -7.31
N VAL A 101 8.88 11.02 -6.21
CA VAL A 101 8.02 11.92 -5.43
C VAL A 101 8.61 12.13 -4.05
N SER A 102 8.83 13.39 -3.69
CA SER A 102 9.33 13.76 -2.37
C SER A 102 8.24 13.70 -1.29
N TYR A 103 8.60 13.30 -0.08
CA TYR A 103 7.79 13.41 1.12
C TYR A 103 8.66 13.84 2.32
N GLN A 104 8.02 14.34 3.37
CA GLN A 104 8.70 14.78 4.59
C GLN A 104 8.51 13.74 5.70
N ASP A 105 9.60 13.33 6.36
CA ASP A 105 9.57 12.59 7.63
C ASP A 105 10.54 13.24 8.61
N GLY A 106 10.00 13.93 9.62
CA GLY A 106 10.79 14.79 10.49
C GLY A 106 11.49 15.91 9.70
N PRO A 107 12.81 16.14 9.91
CA PRO A 107 13.57 17.17 9.19
C PRO A 107 14.08 16.71 7.81
N PHE A 108 13.74 15.50 7.35
CA PHE A 108 14.29 14.91 6.13
C PHE A 108 13.29 14.99 4.98
N THR A 109 13.80 15.37 3.81
CA THR A 109 13.11 15.18 2.53
C THR A 109 13.53 13.85 1.95
N LEU A 110 12.61 12.91 1.87
CA LEU A 110 12.80 11.58 1.33
C LEU A 110 12.05 11.44 0.02
N TYR A 111 12.39 10.43 -0.77
CA TYR A 111 11.82 10.22 -2.08
C TYR A 111 11.37 8.77 -2.24
N ASN A 112 10.18 8.61 -2.81
CA ASN A 112 9.64 7.33 -3.22
C ASN A 112 9.58 7.27 -4.74
N GLU A 113 9.94 6.12 -5.29
CA GLU A 113 9.64 5.80 -6.68
C GLU A 113 8.23 5.27 -6.79
N VAL A 114 7.39 6.03 -7.49
CA VAL A 114 5.99 5.68 -7.67
C VAL A 114 5.72 5.25 -9.09
N ARG A 115 4.86 4.24 -9.24
CA ARG A 115 4.43 3.73 -10.55
C ARG A 115 3.19 4.50 -11.00
N CYS A 116 3.19 4.93 -12.25
CA CYS A 116 2.09 5.69 -12.82
C CYS A 116 1.23 4.78 -13.71
N LEU A 117 -0.03 4.65 -13.29
CA LEU A 117 -1.07 3.89 -13.99
C LEU A 117 -2.11 4.88 -14.49
N MET A 118 -2.59 4.69 -15.72
CA MET A 118 -3.58 5.58 -16.33
C MET A 118 -4.57 4.77 -17.15
N ASP A 119 -5.83 5.18 -17.11
CA ASP A 119 -6.87 4.64 -17.97
C ASP A 119 -7.25 5.71 -18.99
N PHE A 120 -7.25 5.35 -20.26
CA PHE A 120 -7.72 6.20 -21.34
C PHE A 120 -9.13 5.81 -21.70
N ASP A 121 -10.01 6.78 -21.60
CA ASP A 121 -11.42 6.67 -21.90
C ASP A 121 -11.69 7.35 -23.24
N VAL A 122 -11.47 6.64 -24.35
CA VAL A 122 -11.55 7.21 -25.70
C VAL A 122 -12.96 7.07 -26.25
N GLU A 123 -13.60 8.18 -26.56
CA GLU A 123 -14.90 8.17 -27.23
C GLU A 123 -14.76 7.78 -28.71
N LEU A 124 -15.60 6.84 -29.15
CA LEU A 124 -15.65 6.35 -30.52
C LEU A 124 -16.98 6.73 -31.18
N PRO A 125 -16.99 7.08 -32.48
CA PRO A 125 -18.22 7.17 -33.24
C PRO A 125 -19.00 5.86 -33.19
N ARG A 126 -20.30 5.92 -32.86
CA ARG A 126 -21.17 4.73 -32.70
C ARG A 126 -21.22 3.84 -33.96
N SER A 127 -21.05 4.42 -35.15
CA SER A 127 -21.01 3.65 -36.39
C SER A 127 -19.83 2.68 -36.44
N LEU A 128 -18.65 3.07 -35.94
CA LEU A 128 -17.46 2.21 -35.97
C LEU A 128 -17.66 0.95 -35.11
N VAL A 129 -18.31 1.08 -33.96
CA VAL A 129 -18.59 -0.07 -33.09
C VAL A 129 -19.76 -0.89 -33.62
N LYS A 130 -20.80 -0.25 -34.17
CA LYS A 130 -21.97 -0.96 -34.71
C LYS A 130 -21.62 -1.79 -35.95
N ASP A 131 -20.72 -1.28 -36.78
CA ASP A 131 -20.34 -1.89 -38.05
C ASP A 131 -19.10 -2.81 -37.91
N ASP A 132 -18.65 -3.07 -36.68
CA ASP A 132 -17.44 -3.84 -36.34
C ASP A 132 -16.18 -3.39 -37.13
N ASP A 133 -16.05 -2.07 -37.34
CA ASP A 133 -14.96 -1.48 -38.13
C ASP A 133 -13.67 -1.37 -37.30
N LEU A 134 -12.99 -2.51 -37.15
CA LEU A 134 -11.72 -2.62 -36.44
C LEU A 134 -10.69 -1.59 -36.94
N LYS A 135 -10.60 -1.38 -38.25
CA LYS A 135 -9.63 -0.45 -38.84
C LYS A 135 -10.00 0.99 -38.51
N GLY A 136 -11.29 1.35 -38.61
CA GLY A 136 -11.77 2.67 -38.22
C GLY A 136 -11.51 2.98 -36.74
N ILE A 137 -11.65 1.99 -35.84
CA ILE A 137 -11.30 2.14 -34.42
C ILE A 137 -9.80 2.36 -34.24
N GLU A 138 -8.95 1.60 -34.92
CA GLU A 138 -7.50 1.79 -34.88
C GLU A 138 -7.09 3.18 -35.41
N ASP A 139 -7.71 3.64 -36.50
CA ASP A 139 -7.49 4.97 -37.07
C ASP A 139 -7.95 6.09 -36.12
N ALA A 140 -9.04 5.87 -35.37
CA ALA A 140 -9.51 6.79 -34.32
C ALA A 140 -8.56 6.88 -33.11
N LEU A 141 -7.76 5.84 -32.85
CA LEU A 141 -6.77 5.82 -31.79
C LEU A 141 -5.44 6.48 -32.17
N GLN A 142 -5.07 6.53 -33.45
CA GLN A 142 -3.78 7.09 -33.89
C GLN A 142 -3.49 8.52 -33.39
N PRO A 143 -4.47 9.45 -33.29
CA PRO A 143 -4.26 10.77 -32.74
C PRO A 143 -3.95 10.78 -31.24
N VAL A 144 -4.26 9.69 -30.52
CA VAL A 144 -4.16 9.55 -29.06
C VAL A 144 -2.97 8.69 -28.67
N LEU A 145 -2.74 7.57 -29.37
CA LEU A 145 -1.67 6.61 -29.13
C LEU A 145 -1.00 6.19 -30.43
N LYS A 146 0.34 6.14 -30.40
CA LYS A 146 1.14 5.54 -31.47
C LYS A 146 1.61 4.17 -31.00
N ARG A 147 1.13 3.11 -31.64
CA ARG A 147 1.49 1.72 -31.32
C ARG A 147 2.80 1.31 -31.97
N PHE A 148 3.58 0.52 -31.25
CA PHE A 148 4.84 -0.08 -31.66
C PHE A 148 4.84 -1.57 -31.29
N GLU A 149 5.61 -2.38 -32.01
CA GLU A 149 5.71 -3.82 -31.74
C GLU A 149 6.63 -4.12 -30.54
N SER A 150 7.59 -3.24 -30.27
CA SER A 150 8.55 -3.41 -29.18
C SER A 150 8.92 -2.09 -28.51
N GLN A 151 9.50 -2.18 -27.31
CA GLN A 151 9.97 -1.03 -26.55
C GLN A 151 11.11 -0.30 -27.29
N GLU A 152 11.99 -1.06 -27.93
CA GLU A 152 13.12 -0.54 -28.69
C GLU A 152 12.64 0.28 -29.89
N GLN A 153 11.61 -0.19 -30.60
CA GLN A 153 11.00 0.58 -31.69
C GLN A 153 10.36 1.88 -31.17
N ALA A 154 9.64 1.81 -30.04
CA ALA A 154 9.01 2.98 -29.45
C ALA A 154 10.04 4.03 -29.00
N THR A 155 11.13 3.60 -28.37
CA THR A 155 12.21 4.48 -27.89
C THR A 155 13.10 5.00 -29.03
N ALA A 156 13.27 4.25 -30.13
CA ALA A 156 13.94 4.76 -31.33
C ALA A 156 13.10 5.79 -32.11
N SER A 157 11.81 5.89 -31.82
CA SER A 157 10.90 6.81 -32.50
C SER A 157 11.23 8.28 -32.21
N ARG A 158 11.12 9.13 -33.24
CA ARG A 158 11.23 10.59 -33.09
C ARG A 158 10.14 11.21 -32.21
N PHE A 159 9.07 10.46 -31.93
CA PHE A 159 7.95 10.92 -31.11
C PHE A 159 8.16 10.65 -29.62
N TRP A 160 9.17 9.87 -29.23
CA TRP A 160 9.47 9.64 -27.84
C TRP A 160 10.05 10.90 -27.21
N ASN A 161 9.47 11.35 -26.10
CA ASN A 161 9.91 12.55 -25.41
C ASN A 161 11.18 12.34 -24.56
N ARG A 162 11.69 11.10 -24.52
CA ARG A 162 12.92 10.72 -23.80
C ARG A 162 12.84 11.00 -22.30
N ARG A 163 11.64 11.03 -21.71
CA ARG A 163 11.51 11.13 -20.27
C ARG A 163 12.20 9.94 -19.63
N GLN A 164 13.05 10.25 -18.66
CA GLN A 164 13.67 9.31 -17.75
C GLN A 164 13.28 9.72 -16.33
N ARG A 165 13.30 8.78 -15.40
CA ARG A 165 13.19 9.11 -13.97
C ARG A 165 14.24 10.15 -13.57
N GLU A 166 13.82 11.15 -12.81
CA GLU A 166 14.75 12.14 -12.24
C GLU A 166 15.76 11.44 -11.31
N PRO A 167 17.04 11.84 -11.35
CA PRO A 167 18.02 11.31 -10.41
C PRO A 167 17.67 11.73 -8.98
N TYR A 168 18.10 10.93 -8.01
CA TYR A 168 18.06 11.35 -6.62
C TYR A 168 18.97 12.58 -6.41
N PRO A 169 18.71 13.41 -5.39
CA PRO A 169 19.61 14.49 -5.03
C PRO A 169 21.05 13.98 -4.79
N GLU A 170 22.01 14.87 -5.02
CA GLU A 170 23.39 14.63 -4.59
C GLU A 170 23.39 14.37 -3.06
N ASP A 171 24.18 13.38 -2.61
CA ASP A 171 24.24 12.91 -1.21
C ASP A 171 22.96 12.26 -0.63
N TYR A 172 22.03 11.77 -1.47
CA TYR A 172 20.82 11.13 -0.96
C TYR A 172 21.09 9.91 -0.06
N ASP A 173 22.12 9.12 -0.33
CA ASP A 173 22.52 7.99 0.53
C ASP A 173 22.91 8.45 1.96
N ARG A 174 23.56 9.61 2.06
CA ARG A 174 23.86 10.24 3.36
C ARG A 174 22.58 10.66 4.07
N THR A 175 21.61 11.21 3.33
CA THR A 175 20.30 11.58 3.86
C THR A 175 19.56 10.36 4.41
N LEU A 176 19.60 9.23 3.70
CA LEU A 176 19.01 7.96 4.17
C LEU A 176 19.69 7.44 5.44
N ALA A 177 21.03 7.50 5.51
CA ALA A 177 21.77 7.09 6.72
C ALA A 177 21.44 7.97 7.92
N GLN A 178 21.36 9.30 7.72
CA GLN A 178 20.98 10.25 8.77
C GLN A 178 19.53 10.04 9.23
N HIS A 179 18.62 9.78 8.29
CA HIS A 179 17.21 9.48 8.61
C HIS A 179 17.10 8.19 9.42
N ALA A 180 17.81 7.13 9.04
CA ALA A 180 17.82 5.86 9.79
C ALA A 180 18.34 6.04 11.22
N ALA A 181 19.43 6.79 11.40
CA ALA A 181 19.97 7.15 12.72
C ALA A 181 18.96 7.95 13.54
N TRP A 182 18.32 8.95 12.93
CA TRP A 182 17.29 9.75 13.58
C TRP A 182 16.08 8.90 14.00
N LYS A 183 15.56 8.02 13.14
CA LYS A 183 14.45 7.11 13.48
C LYS A 183 14.80 6.18 14.64
N ALA A 184 16.02 5.62 14.64
CA ALA A 184 16.49 4.79 15.74
C ALA A 184 16.55 5.58 17.06
N GLN A 185 17.07 6.81 17.02
CA GLN A 185 17.09 7.71 18.19
C GLN A 185 15.68 8.06 18.69
N GLN A 186 14.74 8.39 17.80
CA GLN A 186 13.34 8.66 18.18
C GLN A 186 12.69 7.43 18.84
N GLY A 187 12.88 6.23 18.26
CA GLY A 187 12.37 4.98 18.83
C GLY A 187 12.98 4.69 20.21
N ASN A 188 14.30 4.81 20.34
CA ASN A 188 15.00 4.60 21.60
C ASN A 188 14.61 5.62 22.67
N ALA A 189 14.33 6.87 22.30
CA ALA A 189 13.83 7.88 23.22
C ALA A 189 12.46 7.51 23.82
N VAL A 190 11.56 6.94 23.00
CA VAL A 190 10.26 6.44 23.48
C VAL A 190 10.44 5.25 24.43
N ILE A 191 11.35 4.33 24.09
CA ILE A 191 11.69 3.18 24.96
C ILE A 191 12.26 3.67 26.29
N GLN A 192 13.19 4.61 26.26
CA GLN A 192 13.80 5.17 27.46
C GLN A 192 12.77 5.88 28.33
N ALA A 193 11.90 6.71 27.75
CA ALA A 193 10.84 7.37 28.49
C ALA A 193 9.90 6.36 29.19
N ARG A 194 9.65 5.21 28.55
CA ARG A 194 8.85 4.14 29.16
C ARG A 194 9.59 3.43 30.30
N ILE A 195 10.90 3.21 30.18
CA ILE A 195 11.76 2.69 31.26
C ILE A 195 11.77 3.65 32.45
N ASP A 196 11.90 4.95 32.20
CA ASP A 196 11.92 5.97 33.25
C ASP A 196 10.57 6.01 33.99
N GLN A 197 9.46 5.99 33.25
CA GLN A 197 8.12 5.88 33.83
C GLN A 197 7.95 4.60 34.66
N ALA A 198 8.36 3.45 34.14
CA ALA A 198 8.27 2.18 34.86
C ALA A 198 9.12 2.19 36.13
N THR A 199 10.28 2.87 36.11
CA THR A 199 11.15 3.03 37.29
C THR A 199 10.44 3.84 38.37
N GLU A 200 9.88 5.00 38.00
CA GLU A 200 9.17 5.87 38.95
C GLU A 200 7.94 5.18 39.55
N GLU A 201 7.11 4.54 38.73
CA GLU A 201 5.91 3.85 39.18
C GLU A 201 6.24 2.66 40.09
N THR A 202 7.22 1.85 39.72
CA THR A 202 7.69 0.69 40.50
C THR A 202 8.25 1.15 41.85
N ALA A 203 9.08 2.20 41.87
CA ALA A 203 9.62 2.76 43.10
C ALA A 203 8.52 3.33 44.02
N ARG A 204 7.52 4.01 43.45
CA ARG A 204 6.38 4.55 44.21
C ARG A 204 5.55 3.44 44.86
N ILE A 205 5.33 2.33 44.15
CA ILE A 205 4.61 1.17 44.69
C ILE A 205 5.44 0.50 45.79
N ALA A 206 6.72 0.26 45.54
CA ALA A 206 7.63 -0.36 46.51
C ALA A 206 7.66 0.42 47.85
N ASN A 207 7.64 1.75 47.80
CA ASN A 207 7.66 2.61 48.98
C ASN A 207 6.34 2.64 49.78
N ARG A 208 5.22 2.19 49.20
CA ARG A 208 3.90 2.21 49.86
C ARG A 208 3.34 0.82 50.16
N VAL A 209 4.13 -0.23 49.97
CA VAL A 209 3.73 -1.61 50.31
C VAL A 209 3.32 -1.65 51.78
N SER A 210 2.07 -2.02 52.04
CA SER A 210 1.52 -2.17 53.39
C SER A 210 1.82 -3.56 53.94
N SER A 211 2.03 -3.66 55.25
CA SER A 211 2.11 -4.94 55.98
C SER A 211 0.73 -5.55 56.31
N ASP A 212 -0.36 -4.91 55.88
CA ASP A 212 -1.71 -5.42 56.09
C ASP A 212 -1.93 -6.77 55.37
N PRO A 213 -2.44 -7.81 56.06
CA PRO A 213 -2.60 -9.13 55.47
C PRO A 213 -3.54 -9.18 54.25
N ASP A 214 -4.63 -8.41 54.26
CA ASP A 214 -5.59 -8.38 53.15
C ASP A 214 -4.98 -7.70 51.92
N TYR A 215 -4.23 -6.62 52.14
CA TYR A 215 -3.43 -5.97 51.11
C TYR A 215 -2.38 -6.91 50.52
N LEU A 216 -1.59 -7.60 51.33
CA LEU A 216 -0.54 -8.53 50.85
C LEU A 216 -1.13 -9.72 50.06
N LYS A 217 -2.31 -10.19 50.46
CA LYS A 217 -3.04 -11.22 49.70
C LYS A 217 -3.52 -10.69 48.34
N GLY A 218 -3.97 -9.44 48.29
CA GLY A 218 -4.26 -8.74 47.04
C GLY A 218 -3.02 -8.64 46.16
N LEU A 219 -1.91 -8.16 46.73
CA LEU A 219 -0.62 -7.97 46.06
C LEU A 219 -0.14 -9.23 45.35
N SER A 220 -0.11 -10.36 46.04
CA SER A 220 0.30 -11.64 45.45
C SER A 220 -0.65 -12.09 44.33
N ALA A 221 -1.97 -11.91 44.51
CA ALA A 221 -2.94 -12.23 43.48
C ALA A 221 -2.80 -11.34 42.22
N GLY A 222 -2.44 -10.06 42.40
CA GLY A 222 -2.15 -9.14 41.29
C GLY A 222 -0.90 -9.54 40.51
N ILE A 223 0.15 -9.96 41.21
CA ILE A 223 1.39 -10.47 40.61
C ILE A 223 1.10 -11.70 39.75
N GLU A 224 0.40 -12.70 40.29
CA GLU A 224 0.09 -13.92 39.54
C GLU A 224 -0.82 -13.65 38.33
N ALA A 225 -1.72 -12.67 38.43
CA ALA A 225 -2.57 -12.27 37.31
C ALA A 225 -1.77 -11.70 36.13
N VAL A 226 -0.72 -10.91 36.39
CA VAL A 226 0.15 -10.37 35.33
C VAL A 226 1.12 -11.42 34.81
N LYS A 227 1.60 -12.34 35.65
CA LYS A 227 2.45 -13.45 35.23
C LYS A 227 1.77 -14.36 34.19
N ALA A 228 0.45 -14.46 34.23
CA ALA A 228 -0.34 -15.17 33.23
C ALA A 228 -0.45 -14.42 31.88
N MET A 229 -0.06 -13.15 31.82
CA MET A 229 -0.06 -12.35 30.59
C MET A 229 1.22 -12.59 29.80
N ASP A 230 1.08 -12.75 28.48
CA ASP A 230 2.24 -12.75 27.59
C ASP A 230 2.74 -11.31 27.38
N LEU A 231 3.87 -10.99 28.01
CA LEU A 231 4.58 -9.72 27.91
C LEU A 231 5.91 -9.87 27.14
N SER A 232 6.03 -10.90 26.31
CA SER A 232 7.30 -11.25 25.64
C SER A 232 7.72 -10.28 24.53
N ARG A 233 6.80 -9.48 23.97
CA ARG A 233 7.07 -8.62 22.81
C ARG A 233 7.23 -7.15 23.22
N CYS A 234 8.23 -6.48 22.65
CA CYS A 234 8.46 -5.05 22.85
C CYS A 234 7.23 -4.18 22.58
N GLY A 235 6.46 -4.50 21.53
CA GLY A 235 5.22 -3.79 21.22
C GLY A 235 4.17 -3.88 22.34
N ASP A 236 4.16 -4.97 23.10
CA ASP A 236 3.22 -5.14 24.22
C ASP A 236 3.63 -4.29 25.44
N LEU A 237 4.91 -4.03 25.64
CA LEU A 237 5.40 -3.17 26.72
C LEU A 237 5.34 -1.67 26.36
N LEU A 238 5.49 -1.35 25.06
CA LEU A 238 5.48 0.02 24.54
C LEU A 238 4.09 0.55 24.23
N GLY A 239 3.21 -0.27 23.63
CA GLY A 239 1.90 0.16 23.15
C GLY A 239 0.78 0.06 24.18
N ARG A 240 1.01 -0.59 25.33
CA ARG A 240 -0.04 -0.88 26.32
C ARG A 240 0.10 0.02 27.54
N ASP A 241 -0.85 0.93 27.73
CA ASP A 241 -1.11 1.53 29.04
C ASP A 241 -1.64 0.44 29.97
N PHE A 242 -1.07 0.31 31.16
CA PHE A 242 -1.50 -0.67 32.16
C PHE A 242 -3.01 -0.56 32.41
N ASN A 243 -3.58 0.63 32.37
CA ASN A 243 -5.02 0.83 32.59
C ASN A 243 -5.90 0.11 31.55
N ASN A 244 -5.39 -0.14 30.35
CA ASN A 244 -6.13 -0.82 29.28
C ASN A 244 -6.00 -2.35 29.33
N ILE A 245 -4.98 -2.87 30.01
CA ILE A 245 -4.70 -4.31 30.10
C ILE A 245 -4.69 -4.83 31.53
N ALA A 246 -5.05 -3.97 32.49
CA ALA A 246 -5.09 -4.31 33.89
C ALA A 246 -5.96 -5.56 34.05
N PRO A 247 -5.42 -6.63 34.65
CA PRO A 247 -6.21 -7.81 34.87
C PRO A 247 -7.42 -7.42 35.74
N LYS A 248 -8.59 -7.98 35.41
CA LYS A 248 -9.83 -7.63 36.09
C LYS A 248 -9.71 -8.03 37.56
N VAL A 249 -9.93 -7.06 38.45
CA VAL A 249 -10.01 -7.33 39.88
C VAL A 249 -11.11 -8.38 40.11
N PRO A 250 -10.83 -9.49 40.82
CA PRO A 250 -11.84 -10.48 41.15
C PRO A 250 -13.04 -9.81 41.82
N GLN A 251 -14.25 -10.05 41.30
CA GLN A 251 -15.47 -9.53 41.90
C GLN A 251 -15.79 -10.32 43.16
N PHE A 252 -15.60 -9.72 44.33
CA PHE A 252 -16.10 -10.28 45.58
C PHE A 252 -17.59 -9.93 45.72
N ALA A 253 -18.42 -10.92 46.06
CA ALA A 253 -19.85 -10.73 46.22
C ALA A 253 -20.15 -9.67 47.32
N SER A 254 -20.62 -8.51 46.87
CA SER A 254 -21.40 -7.47 47.56
C SER A 254 -21.35 -7.39 49.08
N PHE A 255 -20.20 -7.04 49.66
CA PHE A 255 -20.12 -6.22 50.87
C PHE A 255 -18.88 -5.32 50.76
N ILE A 256 -19.08 -4.01 50.56
CA ILE A 256 -17.99 -3.02 50.61
C ILE A 256 -17.53 -2.94 52.07
N ASN A 257 -16.54 -3.73 52.43
CA ASN A 257 -15.85 -3.65 53.72
C ASN A 257 -14.39 -3.24 53.48
N ASP A 258 -13.74 -2.67 54.50
CA ASP A 258 -12.37 -2.16 54.37
C ASP A 258 -11.37 -3.24 53.92
N THR A 259 -11.65 -4.51 54.23
CA THR A 259 -10.90 -5.67 53.75
C THR A 259 -10.93 -5.82 52.23
N ALA A 260 -12.10 -5.68 51.59
CA ALA A 260 -12.22 -5.74 50.13
C ALA A 260 -11.46 -4.59 49.46
N THR A 261 -11.52 -3.39 50.05
CA THR A 261 -10.77 -2.22 49.57
C THR A 261 -9.26 -2.42 49.69
N ARG A 262 -8.76 -2.91 50.83
CA ARG A 262 -7.33 -3.21 51.04
C ARG A 262 -6.84 -4.28 50.07
N PHE A 263 -7.62 -5.34 49.86
CA PHE A 263 -7.32 -6.37 48.86
C PHE A 263 -7.24 -5.77 47.45
N GLN A 264 -8.22 -4.94 47.05
CA GLN A 264 -8.24 -4.35 45.71
C GLN A 264 -7.03 -3.43 45.46
N HIS A 265 -6.64 -2.62 46.45
CA HIS A 265 -5.42 -1.81 46.35
C HIS A 265 -4.17 -2.68 46.23
N GLY A 266 -4.05 -3.72 47.05
CA GLY A 266 -2.98 -4.70 46.94
C GLY A 266 -2.93 -5.32 45.55
N TYR A 267 -4.06 -5.78 45.02
CA TYR A 267 -4.15 -6.38 43.69
C TYR A 267 -3.67 -5.45 42.58
N GLN A 268 -4.11 -4.19 42.58
CA GLN A 268 -3.67 -3.21 41.59
C GLN A 268 -2.17 -2.91 41.71
N ASP A 269 -1.65 -2.78 42.94
CA ASP A 269 -0.24 -2.52 43.18
C ASP A 269 0.63 -3.71 42.79
N GLY A 270 0.20 -4.94 43.06
CA GLY A 270 0.92 -6.15 42.69
C GLY A 270 1.00 -6.34 41.17
N ALA A 271 -0.11 -6.09 40.47
CA ALA A 271 -0.16 -6.15 39.02
C ALA A 271 0.72 -5.06 38.37
N ARG A 272 0.63 -3.81 38.85
CA ARG A 272 1.48 -2.71 38.35
C ARG A 272 2.95 -2.94 38.66
N LEU A 273 3.27 -3.47 39.84
CA LEU A 273 4.64 -3.77 40.24
C LEU A 273 5.28 -4.79 39.32
N LEU A 274 4.63 -5.93 39.07
CA LEU A 274 5.18 -6.94 38.16
C LEU A 274 5.31 -6.41 36.73
N PHE A 275 4.30 -5.69 36.24
CA PHE A 275 4.34 -5.10 34.90
C PHE A 275 5.50 -4.09 34.75
N GLY A 276 5.72 -3.25 35.77
CA GLY A 276 6.84 -2.31 35.82
C GLY A 276 8.19 -3.03 35.81
N LEU A 277 8.34 -4.08 36.62
CA LEU A 277 9.57 -4.89 36.66
C LEU A 277 9.86 -5.59 35.32
N GLU A 278 8.85 -6.19 34.68
CA GLU A 278 8.99 -6.79 33.35
C GLU A 278 9.37 -5.75 32.30
N SER A 279 8.80 -4.54 32.39
CA SER A 279 9.16 -3.42 31.53
C SER A 279 10.64 -3.03 31.70
N LEU A 280 11.11 -2.88 32.94
CA LEU A 280 12.51 -2.54 33.24
C LEU A 280 13.50 -3.61 32.77
N GLN A 281 13.11 -4.89 32.85
CA GLN A 281 13.97 -5.99 32.43
C GLN A 281 14.06 -6.12 30.90
N ARG A 282 12.95 -5.92 30.19
CA ARG A 282 12.83 -6.27 28.77
C ARG A 282 13.00 -5.09 27.83
N LEU A 283 12.49 -3.90 28.18
CA LEU A 283 12.55 -2.73 27.31
C LEU A 283 13.98 -2.33 26.88
N PRO A 284 15.03 -2.47 27.72
CA PRO A 284 16.40 -2.23 27.26
C PRO A 284 16.80 -3.10 26.06
N GLN A 285 16.27 -4.31 25.95
CA GLN A 285 16.55 -5.25 24.84
C GLN A 285 15.78 -4.87 23.57
N CYS A 286 14.82 -3.97 23.66
CA CYS A 286 14.02 -3.46 22.55
C CYS A 286 14.69 -2.28 21.83
N MET A 287 15.78 -1.74 22.40
CA MET A 287 16.49 -0.63 21.78
C MET A 287 17.12 -1.07 20.46
N VAL A 288 17.00 -0.20 19.45
CA VAL A 288 17.53 -0.43 18.12
C VAL A 288 18.92 0.22 18.04
N PRO A 289 19.96 -0.46 17.51
CA PRO A 289 21.26 0.17 17.30
C PRO A 289 21.11 1.38 16.39
N VAL A 290 21.74 2.50 16.76
CA VAL A 290 21.79 3.70 15.91
C VAL A 290 22.84 3.48 14.83
N PRO A 291 22.46 3.44 13.53
CA PRO A 291 23.42 3.27 12.45
C PRO A 291 24.47 4.38 12.43
N GLU A 292 25.70 4.02 12.03
CA GLU A 292 26.76 4.99 11.78
C GLU A 292 26.43 5.79 10.51
N ILE A 293 26.63 7.11 10.59
CA ILE A 293 26.45 8.00 9.44
C ILE A 293 27.79 8.02 8.69
N PRO A 294 27.82 7.69 7.39
CA PRO A 294 29.04 7.81 6.59
C PRO A 294 29.61 9.21 6.72
N GLN A 295 30.87 9.32 7.16
CA GLN A 295 31.56 10.60 7.12
C GLN A 295 31.82 10.90 5.64
N GLY A 296 31.30 12.04 5.17
CA GLY A 296 31.60 12.51 3.81
C GLY A 296 33.11 12.71 3.64
N PRO A 297 33.60 12.86 2.40
CA PRO A 297 35.01 13.12 2.16
C PRO A 297 35.46 14.30 3.02
N GLU A 298 36.50 14.06 3.83
CA GLU A 298 37.04 15.07 4.72
C GLU A 298 37.55 16.24 3.86
N PRO A 299 37.30 17.52 4.23
CA PRO A 299 37.71 18.68 3.42
C PRO A 299 39.22 18.75 3.10
N SER A 300 40.04 17.92 3.77
CA SER A 300 41.47 17.73 3.55
C SER A 300 41.85 17.03 2.25
N ASP A 301 40.92 16.34 1.58
CA ASP A 301 41.18 15.62 0.32
C ASP A 301 40.94 16.47 -0.95
N LEU A 302 40.55 17.73 -0.80
CA LEU A 302 40.49 18.65 -1.93
C LEU A 302 41.92 19.08 -2.30
N PRO A 303 42.38 18.86 -3.55
CA PRO A 303 43.68 19.35 -3.98
C PRO A 303 43.70 20.86 -3.79
N ARG A 304 44.61 21.33 -2.93
CA ARG A 304 44.89 22.77 -2.78
C ARG A 304 45.26 23.29 -4.16
N ARG A 305 44.37 24.08 -4.75
CA ARG A 305 44.66 24.85 -5.96
C ARG A 305 45.53 26.04 -5.60
#